data_AF-G0R5Z0-F1
#
_entry.id   AF-G0R5Z0-F1
#
_cell.length_a   1.000
_cell.length_b   1.000
_cell.length_c   1.000
_cell.angle_alpha   90.00
_cell.angle_beta   90.00
_cell.angle_gamma   90.00
#
_symmetry.space_group_name_H-M   'P 1'
#
loop_
_entity.id
_entity.type
_entity.pdbx_description
1 polymer ?
#
loop_
_entity_poly.entity_id
_entity_poly.type
_entity_poly.pdbx_seq_one_letter_code
_entity_poly.pdbx_strand_id
1 'polypeptide(L)'
;MKTLQNKNKLTLEQSVQLLQQVILQNCLQNDQKVLDLYFSIEGNWNLQKLIKEFKNIFDDKTTLMEYYTNWKKNNNHSNTSNVFEISNHSFKPQINDKSRVIDQSKSQIHQNRYDQLYEQYKEKQEKQSYLQIQKVNEEIEGCTFKPKINKLKDQHQERIKQEKAYEKLYKLHDQKQSLAKEAKELYEFQKQEQELENCTFFPQKITNSKHNQSVQSQNNAQLQDIKGFNQQLRRMYKARKEKLEKQMFYQKQRYQLSQNNQNNIIKSFNLANKQQNNQNKQLIGHIDINITKSKKAKIVLYEGDNPIQKAKSFVKIHNISHDITLKLAEMIEQYLNQHQQQINN
;
A
#
# COMPACT_ATOMS: atom_id res chain seq x y z
N MET A 1 -11.41 36.68 -3.94
CA MET A 1 -10.90 35.32 -3.65
C MET A 1 -9.50 35.14 -4.24
N LYS A 2 -8.46 35.61 -3.55
CA LYS A 2 -7.06 35.40 -3.93
C LYS A 2 -6.33 34.68 -2.78
N THR A 3 -5.80 33.50 -3.12
CA THR A 3 -4.59 32.84 -2.57
C THR A 3 -4.46 32.64 -1.05
N LEU A 4 -4.90 31.48 -0.56
CA LEU A 4 -4.51 30.85 0.72
C LEU A 4 -3.61 29.63 0.46
N GLN A 5 -2.46 29.80 -0.21
CA GLN A 5 -1.56 28.69 -0.57
C GLN A 5 -0.12 28.80 -0.03
N ASN A 6 0.12 29.53 1.06
CA ASN A 6 1.48 29.69 1.59
C ASN A 6 1.56 29.57 3.11
N LYS A 7 1.26 28.39 3.69
CA LYS A 7 1.35 28.20 5.16
C LYS A 7 2.19 27.02 5.67
N ASN A 8 2.81 26.22 4.82
CA ASN A 8 3.60 25.06 5.29
C ASN A 8 5.05 25.04 4.76
N LYS A 9 5.71 26.20 4.61
CA LYS A 9 7.16 26.21 4.41
C LYS A 9 7.84 26.41 5.77
N LEU A 10 8.47 25.36 6.28
CA LEU A 10 9.32 25.43 7.47
C LEU A 10 10.44 26.44 7.23
N THR A 11 10.71 27.30 8.21
CA THR A 11 11.87 28.19 8.16
C THR A 11 13.17 27.38 8.19
N LEU A 12 14.28 27.97 7.75
CA LEU A 12 15.59 27.30 7.79
C LEU A 12 15.91 26.79 9.19
N GLU A 13 15.66 27.61 10.21
CA GLU A 13 15.87 27.23 11.62
C GLU A 13 15.00 26.06 12.05
N GLN A 14 13.72 26.05 11.66
CA GLN A 14 12.83 24.93 11.98
C GLN A 14 13.28 23.64 11.31
N SER A 15 13.75 23.70 10.05
CA SER A 15 14.30 22.52 9.37
C SER A 15 15.59 22.02 10.03
N VAL A 16 16.45 22.91 10.55
CA VAL A 16 17.66 22.55 11.29
C VAL A 16 17.29 21.82 12.60
N GLN A 17 16.34 22.36 13.35
CA GLN A 17 15.88 21.76 14.61
C GLN A 17 15.25 20.39 14.41
N LEU A 18 14.42 20.23 13.37
CA LEU A 18 13.77 18.96 13.06
C LEU A 18 14.78 17.89 12.64
N LEU A 19 15.78 18.28 11.83
CA LEU A 19 16.85 17.38 11.41
C LEU A 19 17.76 16.98 12.59
N GLN A 20 18.09 17.92 13.48
CA GLN A 20 18.80 17.64 14.72
C GLN A 20 18.02 16.68 15.62
N GLN A 21 16.71 16.86 15.78
CA GLN A 21 15.87 15.94 16.54
C GLN A 21 15.84 14.54 15.93
N VAL A 22 15.72 14.41 14.60
CA VAL A 22 15.73 13.12 13.91
C VAL A 22 17.08 12.43 14.03
N ILE A 23 18.18 13.18 13.92
CA ILE A 23 19.53 12.64 14.09
C ILE A 23 19.72 12.19 15.53
N LEU A 24 19.38 13.02 16.52
CA LEU A 24 19.45 12.64 17.93
C LEU A 24 18.59 11.41 18.21
N GLN A 25 17.35 11.37 17.74
CA GLN A 25 16.44 10.25 17.98
C GLN A 25 16.91 8.93 17.35
N ASN A 26 17.65 8.99 16.24
CA ASN A 26 18.23 7.80 15.60
C ASN A 26 19.66 7.46 16.11
N CYS A 27 20.40 8.44 16.63
CA CYS A 27 21.77 8.27 17.13
C CYS A 27 21.83 8.10 18.66
N LEU A 28 20.73 8.30 19.40
CA LEU A 28 20.60 8.08 20.85
C LEU A 28 20.58 6.58 21.20
N GLN A 29 21.69 5.92 20.87
CA GLN A 29 22.32 4.99 21.81
C GLN A 29 23.75 5.40 22.18
N ASN A 30 24.39 6.40 21.56
CA ASN A 30 25.75 6.78 21.94
C ASN A 30 26.01 8.29 21.90
N ASP A 31 26.87 8.72 22.83
CA ASP A 31 27.22 10.08 23.26
C ASP A 31 27.31 11.17 22.17
N GLN A 32 26.91 12.38 22.56
CA GLN A 32 27.06 13.65 21.80
C GLN A 32 28.46 13.84 21.20
N LYS A 33 29.50 13.32 21.86
CA LYS A 33 30.90 13.38 21.41
C LYS A 33 31.17 12.59 20.12
N VAL A 34 30.39 11.55 19.83
CA VAL A 34 30.53 10.75 18.59
C VAL A 34 30.03 11.54 17.38
N LEU A 35 29.01 12.37 17.57
CA LEU A 35 28.47 13.24 16.52
C LEU A 35 29.50 14.29 16.08
N ASP A 36 30.17 14.96 17.02
CA ASP A 36 31.22 15.94 16.69
C ASP A 36 32.44 15.28 16.03
N LEU A 37 32.76 14.04 16.42
CA LEU A 37 33.84 13.26 15.80
C LEU A 37 33.49 12.83 14.37
N TYR A 38 32.24 12.41 14.12
CA TYR A 38 31.77 11.94 12.81
C TYR A 38 31.74 13.06 11.76
N PHE A 39 31.47 14.30 12.17
CA PHE A 39 31.53 15.46 11.29
C PHE A 39 32.92 16.10 11.16
N SER A 40 33.90 15.66 11.98
CA SER A 40 35.28 16.20 11.95
C SER A 40 36.26 15.36 11.12
N ILE A 41 35.94 14.11 10.79
CA ILE A 41 36.88 13.19 10.13
C ILE A 41 36.67 13.23 8.61
N GLU A 42 37.45 14.04 7.89
CA GLU A 42 37.60 14.03 6.42
C GLU A 42 36.65 14.90 5.57
N GLY A 43 36.33 16.10 6.07
CA GLY A 43 35.95 17.21 5.21
C GLY A 43 35.14 18.25 5.96
N ASN A 44 35.45 19.53 5.74
CA ASN A 44 34.82 20.70 6.37
C ASN A 44 33.31 20.84 6.02
N TRP A 45 32.51 19.86 6.40
CA TRP A 45 31.05 19.84 6.28
C TRP A 45 30.47 20.24 7.62
N ASN A 46 30.42 21.56 7.84
CA ASN A 46 29.57 22.10 8.90
C ASN A 46 28.10 21.70 8.60
N LEU A 47 27.33 21.34 9.62
CA LEU A 47 25.89 21.04 9.54
C LEU A 47 25.12 22.08 8.71
N GLN A 48 25.50 23.36 8.79
CA GLN A 48 24.92 24.42 7.97
C GLN A 48 25.16 24.22 6.47
N LYS A 49 26.36 23.77 6.08
CA LYS A 49 26.73 23.47 4.70
C LYS A 49 25.98 22.23 4.19
N LEU A 50 25.85 21.18 5.03
CA LEU A 50 25.05 20.00 4.71
C LEU A 50 23.59 20.36 4.44
N ILE A 51 22.99 21.19 5.30
CA ILE A 51 21.59 21.61 5.14
C ILE A 51 21.41 22.48 3.89
N LYS A 52 22.40 23.33 3.57
CA LYS A 52 22.39 24.12 2.34
C LYS A 52 22.45 23.25 1.10
N GLU A 53 23.35 22.26 1.04
CA GLU A 53 23.44 21.31 -0.07
C GLU A 53 22.18 20.44 -0.17
N PHE A 54 21.62 20.01 0.95
CA PHE A 54 20.39 19.21 0.95
C PHE A 54 19.19 20.02 0.44
N LYS A 55 19.10 21.31 0.78
CA LYS A 55 18.10 22.22 0.21
C LYS A 55 18.34 22.42 -1.28
N ASN A 56 19.57 22.66 -1.72
CA ASN A 56 19.90 22.77 -3.14
C ASN A 56 19.49 21.51 -3.91
N ILE A 57 19.75 20.31 -3.38
CA ILE A 57 19.32 19.04 -4.00
C ILE A 57 17.79 18.90 -4.05
N PHE A 58 17.09 19.34 -3.00
CA PHE A 58 15.64 19.26 -2.95
C PHE A 58 14.97 20.28 -3.87
N ASP A 59 15.51 21.50 -3.92
CA ASP A 59 15.09 22.55 -4.82
C ASP A 59 15.43 22.18 -6.27
N ASP A 60 16.56 21.52 -6.55
CA ASP A 60 16.85 20.94 -7.86
C ASP A 60 15.86 19.84 -8.21
N LYS A 61 15.44 19.00 -7.25
CA LYS A 61 14.45 17.95 -7.51
C LYS A 61 13.07 18.51 -7.77
N THR A 62 12.64 19.55 -7.06
CA THR A 62 11.36 20.24 -7.34
C THR A 62 11.46 21.00 -8.67
N THR A 63 12.58 21.64 -8.97
CA THR A 63 12.84 22.31 -10.25
C THR A 63 12.89 21.31 -11.42
N LEU A 64 13.49 20.13 -11.22
CA LEU A 64 13.49 19.03 -12.18
C LEU A 64 12.07 18.48 -12.37
N MET A 65 11.26 18.41 -11.31
CA MET A 65 9.88 17.96 -11.41
C MET A 65 8.96 19.00 -12.04
N GLU A 66 9.20 20.29 -11.79
CA GLU A 66 8.58 21.41 -12.51
C GLU A 66 9.00 21.42 -13.99
N TYR A 67 10.26 21.13 -14.29
CA TYR A 67 10.76 20.96 -15.65
C TYR A 67 10.07 19.79 -16.36
N TYR A 68 9.96 18.61 -15.74
CA TYR A 68 9.26 17.47 -16.35
C TYR A 68 7.76 17.70 -16.51
N THR A 69 7.12 18.39 -15.57
CA THR A 69 5.68 18.70 -15.67
C THR A 69 5.41 19.78 -16.72
N ASN A 70 6.28 20.79 -16.88
CA ASN A 70 6.18 21.78 -17.94
C ASN A 70 6.58 21.22 -19.31
N TRP A 71 7.61 20.37 -19.39
CA TRP A 71 7.99 19.66 -20.61
C TRP A 71 6.85 18.78 -21.12
N LYS A 72 6.16 18.05 -20.23
CA LYS A 72 4.99 17.24 -20.59
C LYS A 72 3.78 18.09 -21.02
N LYS A 73 3.59 19.28 -20.45
CA LYS A 73 2.55 20.22 -20.88
C LYS A 73 2.86 20.83 -22.26
N ASN A 74 4.12 21.19 -22.51
CA ASN A 74 4.54 21.80 -23.77
C ASN A 74 4.65 20.78 -24.92
N ASN A 75 4.98 19.52 -24.63
CA ASN A 75 5.07 18.46 -25.66
C ASN A 75 3.74 17.78 -25.98
N ASN A 76 2.65 18.06 -25.26
CA ASN A 76 1.32 17.60 -25.64
C ASN A 76 0.66 18.47 -26.75
N HIS A 77 1.39 19.45 -27.32
CA HIS A 77 0.90 20.30 -28.42
C HIS A 77 1.71 20.21 -29.72
N SER A 78 2.63 19.26 -29.86
CA SER A 78 3.33 19.03 -31.11
C SER A 78 3.45 17.53 -31.43
N ASN A 79 2.33 16.96 -31.88
CA ASN A 79 2.33 15.82 -32.81
C ASN A 79 2.86 16.28 -34.19
N THR A 80 4.06 16.84 -34.20
CA THR A 80 4.84 17.10 -35.41
C THR A 80 6.21 16.46 -35.18
N SER A 81 6.21 15.13 -35.15
CA SER A 81 7.39 14.34 -35.46
C SER A 81 7.70 14.55 -36.94
N ASN A 82 8.34 15.68 -37.23
CA ASN A 82 8.94 15.95 -38.52
C ASN A 82 10.32 16.54 -38.25
N VAL A 83 11.29 16.14 -39.08
CA VAL A 83 12.72 16.46 -39.04
C VAL A 83 13.57 15.38 -38.38
N PHE A 84 13.62 14.22 -39.03
CA PHE A 84 14.83 13.59 -39.56
C PHE A 84 14.35 12.44 -40.46
N GLU A 85 13.72 12.79 -41.59
CA GLU A 85 13.36 11.83 -42.63
C GLU A 85 14.64 11.25 -43.24
N ILE A 86 14.91 10.00 -42.89
CA ILE A 86 15.77 9.11 -43.66
C ILE A 86 15.01 8.85 -44.96
N SER A 87 15.38 9.57 -46.01
CA SER A 87 14.67 9.74 -47.29
C SER A 87 14.62 8.50 -48.20
N ASN A 88 14.83 7.27 -47.70
CA ASN A 88 14.95 6.06 -48.52
C ASN A 88 14.11 4.85 -48.06
N HIS A 89 12.95 5.06 -47.42
CA HIS A 89 12.02 3.96 -47.16
C HIS A 89 10.90 3.92 -48.23
N SER A 90 10.91 2.86 -49.05
CA SER A 90 9.88 2.56 -50.07
C SER A 90 8.54 2.11 -49.49
N PHE A 91 8.43 2.00 -48.16
CA PHE A 91 7.23 1.54 -47.49
C PHE A 91 6.33 2.72 -47.13
N LYS A 92 5.36 2.99 -48.00
CA LYS A 92 4.29 3.96 -47.77
C LYS A 92 3.03 3.18 -47.40
N PRO A 93 2.78 2.89 -46.11
CA PRO A 93 1.58 2.15 -45.74
C PRO A 93 0.35 2.96 -46.17
N GLN A 94 -0.42 2.41 -47.11
CA GLN A 94 -1.70 2.99 -47.48
C GLN A 94 -2.69 2.70 -46.35
N ILE A 95 -3.10 3.75 -45.67
CA ILE A 95 -4.16 3.66 -44.66
C ILE A 95 -5.46 3.40 -45.41
N ASN A 96 -6.07 2.23 -45.20
CA ASN A 96 -7.35 1.88 -45.81
C ASN A 96 -8.43 2.92 -45.47
N ASP A 97 -9.39 3.15 -46.38
CA ASP A 97 -10.47 4.14 -46.16
C ASP A 97 -11.28 3.87 -44.88
N LYS A 98 -11.39 2.59 -44.48
CA LYS A 98 -12.03 2.17 -43.22
C LYS A 98 -11.36 2.80 -41.99
N SER A 99 -10.03 2.92 -41.97
CA SER A 99 -9.30 3.56 -40.87
C SER A 99 -9.54 5.07 -40.81
N ARG A 100 -9.72 5.74 -41.96
CA ARG A 100 -10.04 7.18 -42.00
C ARG A 100 -11.42 7.46 -41.40
N VAL A 101 -12.42 6.62 -41.69
CA VAL A 101 -13.77 6.76 -41.11
C VAL A 101 -13.75 6.59 -39.59
N ILE A 102 -12.96 5.64 -39.08
CA ILE A 102 -12.80 5.41 -37.64
C ILE A 102 -12.18 6.63 -36.94
N ASP A 103 -11.17 7.26 -37.52
CA ASP A 103 -10.57 8.47 -36.93
C ASP A 103 -11.48 9.69 -37.02
N GLN A 104 -12.27 9.83 -38.08
CA GLN A 104 -13.29 10.89 -38.17
C GLN A 104 -14.37 10.72 -37.10
N SER A 105 -14.82 9.48 -36.83
CA SER A 105 -15.82 9.21 -35.78
C SER A 105 -15.32 9.47 -34.34
N LYS A 106 -14.00 9.42 -34.08
CA LYS A 106 -13.42 9.72 -32.76
C LYS A 106 -13.44 11.21 -32.42
N SER A 107 -13.64 12.07 -33.42
CA SER A 107 -13.60 13.53 -33.26
C SER A 107 -14.88 14.09 -32.62
N GLN A 108 -15.96 13.30 -32.55
CA GLN A 108 -17.28 13.75 -32.07
C GLN A 108 -17.62 13.26 -30.66
N ILE A 109 -16.81 12.39 -30.04
CA ILE A 109 -17.09 11.82 -28.72
C ILE A 109 -15.95 12.18 -27.76
N HIS A 110 -16.03 13.37 -27.16
CA HIS A 110 -15.15 13.81 -26.07
C HIS A 110 -15.51 13.15 -24.72
N GLN A 111 -15.85 11.85 -24.71
CA GLN A 111 -15.76 11.10 -23.47
C GLN A 111 -14.33 10.62 -23.31
N ASN A 112 -13.76 10.78 -22.11
CA ASN A 112 -12.44 10.23 -21.83
C ASN A 112 -12.48 8.74 -22.15
N ARG A 113 -11.56 8.27 -23.00
CA ARG A 113 -11.40 6.84 -23.34
C ARG A 113 -11.38 5.95 -22.09
N TYR A 114 -10.91 6.49 -20.98
CA TYR A 114 -10.94 5.85 -19.66
C TYR A 114 -12.36 5.52 -19.19
N ASP A 115 -13.30 6.45 -19.32
CA ASP A 115 -14.69 6.29 -18.88
C ASP A 115 -15.40 5.21 -19.71
N GLN A 116 -15.19 5.21 -21.02
CA GLN A 116 -15.73 4.18 -21.92
C GLN A 116 -15.18 2.78 -21.59
N LEU A 117 -13.89 2.66 -21.33
CA LEU A 117 -13.28 1.39 -20.94
C LEU A 117 -13.80 0.92 -19.56
N TYR A 118 -14.05 1.86 -18.65
CA TYR A 118 -14.61 1.56 -17.34
C TYR A 118 -16.06 1.08 -17.44
N GLU A 119 -16.90 1.73 -18.24
CA GLU A 119 -18.28 1.30 -18.50
C GLU A 119 -18.31 -0.08 -19.15
N GLN A 120 -17.50 -0.33 -20.18
CA GLN A 120 -17.39 -1.66 -20.80
C GLN A 120 -16.95 -2.75 -19.81
N TYR A 121 -16.01 -2.44 -18.91
CA TYR A 121 -15.59 -3.37 -17.87
C TYR A 121 -16.73 -3.67 -16.89
N LYS A 122 -17.48 -2.64 -16.49
CA LYS A 122 -18.63 -2.76 -15.59
C LYS A 122 -19.75 -3.61 -16.21
N GLU A 123 -20.13 -3.33 -17.46
CA GLU A 123 -21.12 -4.12 -18.19
C GLU A 123 -20.70 -5.59 -18.33
N LYS A 124 -19.41 -5.84 -18.61
CA LYS A 124 -18.87 -7.20 -18.69
C LYS A 124 -18.96 -7.94 -17.36
N GLN A 125 -18.68 -7.26 -16.26
CA GLN A 125 -18.80 -7.82 -14.90
C GLN A 125 -20.26 -8.17 -14.56
N GLU A 126 -21.19 -7.25 -14.82
CA GLU A 126 -22.63 -7.46 -14.57
C GLU A 126 -23.20 -8.61 -15.42
N LYS A 127 -22.78 -8.70 -16.69
CA LYS A 127 -23.18 -9.83 -17.55
C LYS A 127 -22.65 -11.17 -17.04
N GLN A 128 -21.43 -11.20 -16.51
CA GLN A 128 -20.85 -12.41 -15.93
C GLN A 128 -21.56 -12.86 -14.65
N SER A 129 -21.88 -11.92 -13.75
CA SER A 129 -22.60 -12.25 -12.51
C SER A 129 -24.02 -12.72 -12.81
N TYR A 130 -24.71 -12.07 -13.76
CA TYR A 130 -26.03 -12.49 -14.21
C TYR A 130 -26.04 -13.94 -14.74
N LEU A 131 -25.10 -14.29 -15.63
CA LEU A 131 -24.98 -15.64 -16.16
C LEU A 131 -24.66 -16.69 -15.07
N GLN A 132 -23.91 -16.32 -14.04
CA GLN A 132 -23.65 -17.22 -12.90
C GLN A 132 -24.92 -17.47 -12.09
N ILE A 133 -25.69 -16.42 -11.78
CA ILE A 133 -26.96 -16.53 -11.06
C ILE A 133 -27.95 -17.37 -11.87
N GLN A 134 -28.05 -17.14 -13.18
CA GLN A 134 -28.92 -17.91 -14.04
C GLN A 134 -28.57 -19.40 -14.04
N LYS A 135 -27.28 -19.75 -14.15
CA LYS A 135 -26.83 -21.16 -14.05
C LYS A 135 -27.18 -21.80 -12.71
N VAL A 136 -26.96 -21.10 -11.61
CA VAL A 136 -27.30 -21.60 -10.28
C VAL A 136 -28.80 -21.83 -10.15
N ASN A 137 -29.63 -20.92 -10.69
CA ASN A 137 -31.08 -21.08 -10.67
C ASN A 137 -31.54 -22.27 -11.53
N GLU A 138 -30.99 -22.42 -12.74
CA GLU A 138 -31.24 -23.58 -13.61
C GLU A 138 -30.84 -24.91 -12.92
N GLU A 139 -29.71 -24.92 -12.20
CA GLU A 139 -29.26 -26.07 -11.41
C GLU A 139 -30.21 -26.38 -10.22
N ILE A 140 -30.71 -25.35 -9.54
CA ILE A 140 -31.68 -25.50 -8.44
C ILE A 140 -33.03 -26.01 -8.97
N GLU A 141 -33.52 -25.48 -10.09
CA GLU A 141 -34.75 -25.94 -10.75
C GLU A 141 -34.62 -27.39 -11.25
N GLY A 142 -33.43 -27.77 -11.71
CA GLY A 142 -33.10 -29.15 -12.11
C GLY A 142 -32.91 -30.13 -10.94
N CYS A 143 -32.79 -29.65 -9.70
CA CYS A 143 -32.60 -30.52 -8.54
C CYS A 143 -33.93 -31.18 -8.11
N THR A 144 -34.21 -32.34 -8.70
CA THR A 144 -35.33 -33.23 -8.31
C THR A 144 -35.08 -34.03 -7.03
N PHE A 145 -33.84 -34.00 -6.52
CA PHE A 145 -33.46 -34.69 -5.29
C PHE A 145 -34.01 -33.95 -4.07
N LYS A 146 -35.14 -34.46 -3.53
CA LYS A 146 -35.74 -34.01 -2.27
C LYS A 146 -35.45 -35.06 -1.19
N PRO A 147 -34.28 -35.03 -0.54
CA PRO A 147 -33.97 -36.01 0.48
C PRO A 147 -34.97 -35.88 1.63
N LYS A 148 -35.59 -37.00 2.01
CA LYS A 148 -36.34 -37.08 3.26
C LYS A 148 -35.34 -37.03 4.41
N ILE A 149 -35.13 -35.84 4.97
CA ILE A 149 -34.25 -35.65 6.13
C ILE A 149 -34.99 -36.20 7.35
N ASN A 150 -34.62 -37.40 7.79
CA ASN A 150 -35.05 -37.93 9.08
C ASN A 150 -34.52 -37.01 10.19
N LYS A 151 -35.40 -36.53 11.07
CA LYS A 151 -35.02 -35.73 12.25
C LYS A 151 -34.18 -36.60 13.19
N LEU A 152 -32.86 -36.56 13.03
CA LEU A 152 -31.92 -37.25 13.91
C LEU A 152 -31.97 -36.58 15.29
N LYS A 153 -32.37 -37.36 16.30
CA LYS A 153 -32.33 -36.98 17.71
C LYS A 153 -30.87 -36.86 18.16
N ASP A 154 -30.48 -35.67 18.61
CA ASP A 154 -29.57 -35.32 19.72
C ASP A 154 -28.31 -36.16 20.04
N GLN A 155 -27.73 -36.91 19.10
CA GLN A 155 -26.36 -37.45 19.24
C GLN A 155 -25.27 -36.47 18.76
N HIS A 156 -25.63 -35.22 18.47
CA HIS A 156 -24.76 -34.27 17.79
C HIS A 156 -23.69 -33.59 18.67
N GLN A 157 -23.73 -33.75 19.99
CA GLN A 157 -22.81 -33.02 20.86
C GLN A 157 -21.38 -33.59 20.88
N GLU A 158 -21.18 -34.88 20.61
CA GLU A 158 -19.82 -35.46 20.60
C GLU A 158 -19.06 -35.27 19.27
N ARG A 159 -19.76 -35.01 18.15
CA ARG A 159 -19.12 -34.73 16.85
C ARG A 159 -18.67 -33.27 16.67
N ILE A 160 -19.06 -32.35 17.55
CA ILE A 160 -18.69 -30.92 17.45
C ILE A 160 -17.18 -30.68 17.69
N LYS A 161 -16.46 -31.67 18.23
CA LYS A 161 -15.00 -31.59 18.40
C LYS A 161 -14.20 -31.94 17.13
N GLN A 162 -14.83 -32.53 16.11
CA GLN A 162 -14.16 -32.79 14.84
C GLN A 162 -14.29 -31.56 13.94
N GLU A 163 -13.16 -31.10 13.42
CA GLU A 163 -13.08 -30.02 12.45
C GLU A 163 -14.09 -30.26 11.33
N LYS A 164 -14.93 -29.26 11.04
CA LYS A 164 -16.05 -29.44 10.11
C LYS A 164 -15.48 -29.81 8.75
N ALA A 165 -16.10 -30.77 8.06
CA ALA A 165 -15.56 -31.34 6.83
C ALA A 165 -15.19 -30.28 5.76
N TYR A 166 -15.93 -29.17 5.70
CA TYR A 166 -15.62 -28.06 4.79
C TYR A 166 -14.32 -27.32 5.17
N GLU A 167 -14.00 -27.18 6.47
CA GLU A 167 -12.77 -26.54 6.93
C GLU A 167 -11.55 -27.37 6.52
N LYS A 168 -11.66 -28.69 6.64
CA LYS A 168 -10.63 -29.63 6.15
C LYS A 168 -10.42 -29.51 4.63
N LEU A 169 -11.49 -29.38 3.86
CA LEU A 169 -11.42 -29.21 2.41
C LEU A 169 -10.77 -27.87 2.02
N TYR A 170 -11.11 -26.77 2.71
CA TYR A 170 -10.47 -25.46 2.49
C TYR A 170 -8.97 -25.52 2.79
N LYS A 171 -8.57 -26.12 3.91
CA LYS A 171 -7.15 -26.30 4.26
C LYS A 171 -6.37 -27.08 3.19
N LEU A 172 -6.95 -28.16 2.68
CA LEU A 172 -6.35 -28.95 1.61
C LEU A 172 -6.24 -28.16 0.30
N HIS A 173 -7.25 -27.37 -0.05
CA HIS A 173 -7.23 -26.51 -1.22
C HIS A 173 -6.13 -25.44 -1.12
N ASP A 174 -6.03 -24.77 0.03
CA ASP A 174 -5.03 -23.74 0.26
C ASP A 174 -3.61 -24.32 0.22
N GLN A 175 -3.41 -25.50 0.83
CA GLN A 175 -2.14 -26.23 0.77
C GLN A 175 -1.78 -26.62 -0.68
N LYS A 176 -2.76 -27.06 -1.47
CA LYS A 176 -2.54 -27.39 -2.89
C LYS A 176 -2.17 -26.14 -3.70
N GLN A 177 -2.82 -25.01 -3.45
CA GLN A 177 -2.47 -23.74 -4.11
C GLN A 177 -1.07 -23.26 -3.74
N SER A 178 -0.68 -23.34 -2.46
CA SER A 178 0.66 -22.92 -2.04
C SER A 178 1.74 -23.77 -2.68
N LEU A 179 1.55 -25.09 -2.75
CA LEU A 179 2.50 -26.01 -3.39
C LEU A 179 2.59 -25.76 -4.90
N ALA A 180 1.45 -25.54 -5.57
CA ALA A 180 1.44 -25.24 -7.00
C ALA A 180 2.18 -23.93 -7.32
N LYS A 181 2.05 -22.93 -6.44
CA LYS A 181 2.74 -21.65 -6.58
C LYS A 181 4.26 -21.81 -6.39
N GLU A 182 4.68 -22.51 -5.34
CA GLU A 182 6.10 -22.79 -5.07
C GLU A 182 6.75 -23.58 -6.22
N ALA A 183 6.07 -24.61 -6.74
CA ALA A 183 6.54 -25.37 -7.89
C ALA A 183 6.70 -24.50 -9.15
N LYS A 184 5.80 -23.55 -9.38
CA LYS A 184 5.88 -22.61 -10.50
C LYS A 184 7.07 -21.65 -10.34
N GLU A 185 7.28 -21.11 -9.15
CA GLU A 185 8.41 -20.22 -8.86
C GLU A 185 9.75 -20.94 -9.03
N LEU A 186 9.85 -22.20 -8.59
CA LEU A 186 11.05 -23.03 -8.78
C LEU A 186 11.32 -23.31 -10.26
N TYR A 187 10.29 -23.62 -11.03
CA TYR A 187 10.40 -23.83 -12.47
C TYR A 187 10.84 -22.57 -13.21
N GLU A 188 10.27 -21.41 -12.87
CA GLU A 188 10.68 -20.12 -13.45
C GLU A 188 12.14 -19.79 -13.12
N PHE A 189 12.60 -20.09 -11.91
CA PHE A 189 13.98 -19.93 -11.52
C PHE A 189 14.94 -20.82 -12.33
N GLN A 190 14.66 -22.12 -12.43
CA GLN A 190 15.46 -23.05 -13.23
C GLN A 190 15.51 -22.65 -14.71
N LYS A 191 14.37 -22.18 -15.25
CA LYS A 191 14.29 -21.68 -16.61
C LYS A 191 15.21 -20.47 -16.83
N GLN A 192 15.25 -19.53 -15.90
CA GLN A 192 16.15 -18.37 -15.98
C GLN A 192 17.62 -18.78 -15.92
N GLU A 193 17.99 -19.77 -15.09
CA GLU A 193 19.36 -20.30 -15.06
C GLU A 193 19.74 -20.96 -16.40
N GLN A 194 18.86 -21.79 -16.96
CA GLN A 194 19.08 -22.39 -18.27
C GLN A 194 19.16 -21.35 -19.41
N GLU A 195 18.35 -20.29 -19.36
CA GLU A 195 18.42 -19.19 -20.33
C GLU A 195 19.73 -18.39 -20.22
N LEU A 196 20.27 -18.24 -19.00
CA LEU A 196 21.58 -17.61 -18.78
C LEU A 196 22.74 -18.49 -19.26
N GLU A 197 22.67 -19.80 -19.01
CA GLU A 197 23.66 -20.76 -19.51
C GLU A 197 23.66 -20.83 -21.05
N ASN A 198 22.47 -20.75 -21.66
CA ASN A 198 22.29 -20.81 -23.11
C ASN A 198 22.30 -19.43 -23.80
N CYS A 199 22.71 -18.36 -23.10
CA CYS A 199 22.84 -17.04 -23.72
C CYS A 199 23.97 -17.04 -24.76
N THR A 200 23.59 -17.19 -26.03
CA THR A 200 24.47 -17.04 -27.20
C THR A 200 24.61 -15.59 -27.66
N PHE A 201 23.78 -14.68 -27.11
CA PHE A 201 23.86 -13.26 -27.39
C PHE A 201 25.01 -12.62 -26.61
N PHE A 202 26.18 -12.66 -27.21
CA PHE A 202 27.31 -11.83 -26.83
C PHE A 202 27.26 -10.59 -27.71
N PRO A 203 26.71 -9.45 -27.24
CA PRO A 203 26.68 -8.25 -28.07
C PRO A 203 28.11 -7.89 -28.46
N GLN A 204 28.42 -8.10 -29.74
CA GLN A 204 29.66 -7.62 -30.33
C GLN A 204 29.58 -6.10 -30.29
N LYS A 205 30.32 -5.51 -29.35
CA LYS A 205 30.48 -4.06 -29.31
C LYS A 205 31.15 -3.68 -30.63
N ILE A 206 30.38 -3.09 -31.54
CA ILE A 206 30.91 -2.54 -32.79
C ILE A 206 31.83 -1.39 -32.40
N THR A 207 33.11 -1.70 -32.20
CA THR A 207 34.17 -0.74 -31.97
C THR A 207 34.51 -0.12 -33.32
N ASN A 208 33.68 0.80 -33.78
CA ASN A 208 34.03 1.71 -34.86
C ASN A 208 35.06 2.73 -34.35
N SER A 209 36.25 2.23 -34.01
CA SER A 209 37.46 3.02 -33.78
C SER A 209 38.63 2.13 -34.16
N LYS A 210 39.15 2.34 -35.37
CA LYS A 210 40.29 1.61 -35.94
C LYS A 210 41.62 1.88 -35.22
N HIS A 211 41.61 2.27 -33.94
CA HIS A 211 42.83 2.66 -33.23
C HIS A 211 43.24 1.81 -32.03
N ASN A 212 42.50 0.76 -31.63
CA ASN A 212 42.86 -0.01 -30.42
C ASN A 212 42.60 -1.53 -30.52
N GLN A 213 43.00 -2.19 -31.60
CA GLN A 213 42.79 -3.64 -31.77
C GLN A 213 43.91 -4.54 -31.21
N SER A 214 44.99 -4.01 -30.63
CA SER A 214 46.06 -4.84 -30.05
C SER A 214 45.98 -5.06 -28.53
N VAL A 215 45.01 -4.46 -27.81
CA VAL A 215 45.02 -4.47 -26.32
C VAL A 215 43.91 -5.33 -25.70
N GLN A 216 42.88 -5.76 -26.44
CA GLN A 216 41.70 -6.35 -25.82
C GLN A 216 41.78 -7.83 -25.43
N SER A 217 42.75 -8.59 -25.95
CA SER A 217 42.94 -10.00 -25.55
C SER A 217 43.66 -10.17 -24.21
N GLN A 218 44.18 -9.10 -23.61
CA GLN A 218 44.83 -9.12 -22.29
C GLN A 218 43.92 -8.58 -21.16
N ASN A 219 42.79 -7.92 -21.49
CA ASN A 219 41.97 -7.20 -20.51
C ASN A 219 40.97 -8.07 -19.72
N ASN A 220 40.61 -9.27 -20.19
CA ASN A 220 39.72 -10.17 -19.40
C ASN A 220 40.43 -10.83 -18.23
N ALA A 221 41.75 -11.06 -18.32
CA ALA A 221 42.56 -11.48 -17.18
C ALA A 221 42.77 -10.31 -16.19
N GLN A 222 42.91 -9.08 -16.71
CA GLN A 222 43.22 -7.90 -15.90
C GLN A 222 42.01 -7.32 -15.14
N LEU A 223 40.78 -7.63 -15.55
CA LEU A 223 39.55 -7.30 -14.81
C LEU A 223 39.41 -8.11 -13.49
N GLN A 224 40.02 -9.29 -13.39
CA GLN A 224 40.06 -10.05 -12.14
C GLN A 224 41.06 -9.49 -11.11
N ASP A 225 42.03 -8.71 -11.56
CA ASP A 225 43.06 -8.07 -10.72
C ASP A 225 42.70 -6.66 -10.25
N ILE A 226 41.51 -6.16 -10.59
CA ILE A 226 41.02 -4.90 -10.02
C ILE A 226 40.80 -5.12 -8.52
N LYS A 227 41.73 -4.59 -7.71
CA LYS A 227 41.73 -4.68 -6.25
C LYS A 227 40.35 -4.29 -5.70
N GLY A 228 39.61 -5.27 -5.18
CA GLY A 228 38.27 -5.08 -4.62
C GLY A 228 37.10 -5.58 -5.48
N PHE A 229 37.33 -6.06 -6.71
CA PHE A 229 36.26 -6.64 -7.54
C PHE A 229 35.56 -7.83 -6.87
N ASN A 230 36.33 -8.76 -6.30
CA ASN A 230 35.80 -9.87 -5.50
C ASN A 230 35.05 -9.39 -4.25
N GLN A 231 35.48 -8.27 -3.65
CA GLN A 231 34.79 -7.68 -2.50
C GLN A 231 33.45 -7.07 -2.93
N GLN A 232 33.38 -6.42 -4.09
CA GLN A 232 32.14 -5.89 -4.66
C GLN A 232 31.16 -7.02 -5.01
N LEU A 233 31.63 -8.09 -5.65
CA LEU A 233 30.81 -9.27 -5.93
C LEU A 233 30.25 -9.87 -4.63
N ARG A 234 31.09 -10.06 -3.60
CA ARG A 234 30.66 -10.54 -2.28
C ARG A 234 29.60 -9.63 -1.65
N ARG A 235 29.76 -8.30 -1.74
CA ARG A 235 28.75 -7.33 -1.26
C ARG A 235 27.43 -7.47 -2.03
N MET A 236 27.49 -7.67 -3.34
CA MET A 236 26.30 -7.82 -4.18
C MET A 236 25.55 -9.13 -3.90
N TYR A 237 26.28 -10.25 -3.78
CA TYR A 237 25.69 -11.53 -3.37
C TYR A 237 25.08 -11.45 -1.96
N LYS A 238 25.78 -10.82 -1.01
CA LYS A 238 25.26 -10.59 0.34
C LYS A 238 23.97 -9.77 0.32
N ALA A 239 23.93 -8.66 -0.42
CA ALA A 239 22.73 -7.82 -0.54
C ALA A 239 21.54 -8.57 -1.18
N ARG A 240 21.80 -9.40 -2.20
CA ARG A 240 20.75 -10.26 -2.81
C ARG A 240 20.21 -11.28 -1.82
N LYS A 241 21.09 -11.94 -1.06
CA LYS A 241 20.72 -12.91 -0.03
C LYS A 241 19.88 -12.28 1.09
N GLU A 242 20.33 -11.14 1.64
CA GLU A 242 19.60 -10.41 2.68
C GLU A 242 18.23 -9.93 2.20
N LYS A 243 18.12 -9.48 0.94
CA LYS A 243 16.84 -9.10 0.35
C LYS A 243 15.87 -10.28 0.28
N LEU A 244 16.35 -11.45 -0.14
CA LEU A 244 15.55 -12.67 -0.22
C LEU A 244 15.09 -13.12 1.18
N GLU A 245 16.00 -13.15 2.16
CA GLU A 245 15.70 -13.49 3.56
C GLU A 245 14.65 -12.55 4.16
N LYS A 246 14.77 -11.24 3.91
CA LYS A 246 13.80 -10.24 4.36
C LYS A 246 12.43 -10.43 3.73
N GLN A 247 12.37 -10.78 2.44
CA GLN A 247 11.13 -11.08 1.74
C GLN A 247 10.45 -12.33 2.33
N MET A 248 11.22 -13.40 2.55
CA MET A 248 10.75 -14.63 3.20
C MET A 248 10.24 -14.38 4.63
N PHE A 249 10.94 -13.54 5.40
CA PHE A 249 10.53 -13.14 6.75
C PHE A 249 9.14 -12.49 6.75
N TYR A 250 8.91 -11.48 5.91
CA TYR A 250 7.61 -10.82 5.84
C TYR A 250 6.51 -11.73 5.32
N GLN A 251 6.83 -12.65 4.40
CA GLN A 251 5.88 -13.66 3.94
C GLN A 251 5.46 -14.60 5.07
N LYS A 252 6.41 -15.08 5.88
CA LYS A 252 6.14 -15.90 7.06
C LYS A 252 5.32 -15.14 8.10
N GLN A 253 5.62 -13.86 8.33
CA GLN A 253 4.86 -13.01 9.25
C GLN A 253 3.41 -12.82 8.77
N ARG A 254 3.20 -12.56 7.48
CA ARG A 254 1.86 -12.46 6.87
C ARG A 254 1.08 -13.77 7.03
N TYR A 255 1.74 -14.92 6.82
CA TYR A 255 1.13 -16.23 6.98
C TYR A 255 0.72 -16.51 8.43
N GLN A 256 1.55 -16.15 9.41
CA GLN A 256 1.21 -16.27 10.83
C GLN A 256 0.01 -15.39 11.21
N LEU A 257 -0.03 -14.15 10.69
CA LEU A 257 -1.17 -13.25 10.89
C LEU A 257 -2.45 -13.79 10.24
N SER A 258 -2.37 -14.42 9.06
CA SER A 258 -3.55 -15.03 8.43
C SER A 258 -4.06 -16.24 9.21
N GLN A 259 -3.16 -17.07 9.76
CA GLN A 259 -3.54 -18.22 10.57
C GLN A 259 -4.22 -17.80 11.89
N ASN A 260 -3.69 -16.78 12.58
CA ASN A 260 -4.30 -16.26 13.80
C ASN A 260 -5.67 -15.60 13.55
N ASN A 261 -5.91 -15.08 12.34
CA ASN A 261 -7.18 -14.48 11.95
C ASN A 261 -8.26 -15.50 11.55
N GLN A 262 -7.94 -16.78 11.34
CA GLN A 262 -8.98 -17.79 11.05
C GLN A 262 -9.76 -18.22 12.30
N ASN A 263 -9.16 -18.14 13.49
CA ASN A 263 -9.84 -18.46 14.75
C ASN A 263 -10.67 -17.31 15.32
N ASN A 264 -10.35 -16.08 14.94
CA ASN A 264 -11.20 -14.93 15.22
C ASN A 264 -12.06 -14.72 13.99
N ILE A 265 -13.31 -15.19 14.00
CA ILE A 265 -14.33 -14.80 13.03
C ILE A 265 -14.29 -13.26 12.97
N ILE A 266 -13.60 -12.73 11.96
CA ILE A 266 -13.62 -11.31 11.65
C ILE A 266 -15.06 -11.11 11.23
N LYS A 267 -15.91 -10.71 12.18
CA LYS A 267 -17.19 -10.09 11.89
C LYS A 267 -16.84 -9.07 10.82
N SER A 268 -17.32 -9.29 9.60
CA SER A 268 -17.13 -8.38 8.49
C SER A 268 -17.34 -6.98 9.04
N PHE A 269 -16.42 -6.06 8.73
CA PHE A 269 -16.52 -4.68 9.15
C PHE A 269 -17.74 -4.07 8.44
N ASN A 270 -18.91 -4.41 8.96
CA ASN A 270 -20.19 -4.03 8.44
C ASN A 270 -20.46 -2.69 9.09
N LEU A 271 -19.99 -1.63 8.42
CA LEU A 271 -20.17 -0.25 8.87
C LEU A 271 -21.68 0.04 9.11
N ALA A 272 -22.56 -0.66 8.39
CA ALA A 272 -24.01 -0.63 8.54
C ALA A 272 -24.52 -1.17 9.90
N ASN A 273 -24.00 -2.29 10.39
CA ASN A 273 -24.52 -2.90 11.63
C ASN A 273 -24.14 -2.12 12.90
N LYS A 274 -23.05 -1.34 12.84
CA LYS A 274 -22.63 -0.50 13.98
C LYS A 274 -23.49 0.77 14.12
N GLN A 275 -24.15 1.20 13.03
CA GLN A 275 -25.10 2.31 13.08
C GLN A 275 -26.46 1.85 13.61
N GLN A 276 -26.92 0.64 13.28
CA GLN A 276 -28.25 0.16 13.68
C GLN A 276 -28.40 -0.07 15.19
N ASN A 277 -27.37 -0.55 15.90
CA ASN A 277 -27.47 -0.75 17.35
C ASN A 277 -27.58 0.55 18.18
N ASN A 278 -27.24 1.71 17.60
CA ASN A 278 -27.34 3.00 18.28
C ASN A 278 -28.58 3.81 17.87
N GLN A 279 -29.31 3.43 16.82
CA GLN A 279 -30.45 4.22 16.31
C GLN A 279 -31.70 4.15 17.19
N ASN A 280 -31.81 3.14 18.06
CA ASN A 280 -33.00 2.96 18.90
C ASN A 280 -32.85 3.49 20.33
N LYS A 281 -31.70 4.06 20.70
CA LYS A 281 -31.52 4.60 22.05
C LYS A 281 -31.90 6.08 22.07
N GLN A 282 -32.76 6.47 23.00
CA GLN A 282 -33.12 7.87 23.20
C GLN A 282 -31.87 8.67 23.64
N LEU A 283 -31.64 9.80 22.99
CA LEU A 283 -30.57 10.73 23.34
C LEU A 283 -30.95 11.44 24.64
N ILE A 284 -30.18 11.23 25.71
CA ILE A 284 -30.39 11.89 27.00
C ILE A 284 -29.82 13.31 26.94
N GLY A 285 -28.62 13.47 26.39
CA GLY A 285 -27.98 14.77 26.34
C GLY A 285 -26.49 14.70 26.08
N HIS A 286 -25.79 15.76 26.50
CA HIS A 286 -24.35 15.86 26.33
C HIS A 286 -23.67 16.57 27.50
N ILE A 287 -22.44 16.13 27.79
CA ILE A 287 -21.58 16.73 28.83
C ILE A 287 -20.34 17.29 28.16
N ASP A 288 -20.09 18.58 28.37
CA ASP A 288 -18.86 19.24 27.91
C ASP A 288 -17.77 19.13 28.98
N ILE A 289 -16.63 18.57 28.59
CA ILE A 289 -15.49 18.32 29.48
C ILE A 289 -14.29 19.11 28.99
N ASN A 290 -13.72 19.90 29.89
CA ASN A 290 -12.46 20.58 29.64
C ASN A 290 -11.31 19.59 29.90
N ILE A 291 -10.66 19.13 28.83
CA ILE A 291 -9.50 18.22 28.92
C ILE A 291 -8.25 19.01 29.33
N THR A 292 -8.06 20.17 28.70
CA THR A 292 -7.00 21.14 29.04
C THR A 292 -7.59 22.55 29.00
N LYS A 293 -6.81 23.56 29.44
CA LYS A 293 -7.21 24.98 29.36
C LYS A 293 -7.64 25.41 27.95
N SER A 294 -7.12 24.76 26.90
CA SER A 294 -7.39 25.07 25.50
C SER A 294 -8.25 24.04 24.77
N LYS A 295 -8.54 22.87 25.36
CA LYS A 295 -9.24 21.77 24.70
C LYS A 295 -10.50 21.39 25.47
N LYS A 296 -11.64 21.48 24.80
CA LYS A 296 -12.94 20.99 25.26
C LYS A 296 -13.38 19.82 24.39
N ALA A 297 -14.04 18.85 24.97
CA ALA A 297 -14.61 17.71 24.26
C ALA A 297 -15.99 17.37 24.83
N LYS A 298 -16.87 16.85 23.98
CA LYS A 298 -18.28 16.61 24.27
C LYS A 298 -18.55 15.12 24.32
N ILE A 299 -19.16 14.65 25.41
CA ILE A 299 -19.64 13.27 25.55
C ILE A 299 -21.13 13.25 25.25
N VAL A 300 -21.53 12.37 24.33
CA VAL A 300 -22.94 12.10 24.02
C VAL A 300 -23.41 10.88 24.82
N LEU A 301 -24.51 11.06 25.56
CA LEU A 301 -25.09 10.05 26.44
C LEU A 301 -26.44 9.57 25.89
N TYR A 302 -26.61 8.26 25.84
CA TYR A 302 -27.86 7.61 25.48
C TYR A 302 -28.43 6.83 26.66
N GLU A 303 -29.73 6.55 26.59
CA GLU A 303 -30.41 5.74 27.60
C GLU A 303 -29.80 4.33 27.72
N GLY A 304 -29.58 3.89 28.96
CA GLY A 304 -28.97 2.60 29.29
C GLY A 304 -27.46 2.51 29.03
N ASP A 305 -26.76 3.62 28.78
CA ASP A 305 -25.30 3.60 28.67
C ASP A 305 -24.64 3.42 30.06
N ASN A 306 -23.62 2.56 30.14
CA ASN A 306 -22.85 2.37 31.36
C ASN A 306 -21.82 3.51 31.56
N PRO A 307 -21.85 4.25 32.69
CA PRO A 307 -21.00 5.43 32.91
C PRO A 307 -19.50 5.10 32.89
N ILE A 308 -19.11 3.97 33.48
CA ILE A 308 -17.70 3.53 33.54
C ILE A 308 -17.18 3.21 32.15
N GLN A 309 -17.97 2.54 31.32
CA GLN A 309 -17.56 2.19 29.94
C GLN A 309 -17.47 3.43 29.05
N LYS A 310 -18.38 4.40 29.21
CA LYS A 310 -18.34 5.68 28.50
C LYS A 310 -17.12 6.50 28.90
N ALA A 311 -16.82 6.59 30.20
CA ALA A 311 -15.63 7.26 30.70
C ALA A 311 -14.35 6.61 30.15
N LYS A 312 -14.22 5.28 30.22
CA LYS A 312 -13.06 4.55 29.66
C LYS A 312 -12.88 4.78 28.16
N SER A 313 -13.97 4.75 27.40
CA SER A 313 -13.94 4.99 25.96
C SER A 313 -13.49 6.43 25.64
N PHE A 314 -13.99 7.40 26.40
CA PHE A 314 -13.61 8.80 26.24
C PHE A 314 -12.13 9.05 26.57
N VAL A 315 -11.65 8.53 27.70
CA VAL A 315 -10.24 8.61 28.11
C VAL A 315 -9.33 8.01 27.04
N LYS A 316 -9.73 6.88 26.44
CA LYS A 316 -8.99 6.23 25.35
C LYS A 316 -8.98 7.06 24.06
N ILE A 317 -10.10 7.68 23.68
CA ILE A 317 -10.19 8.50 22.46
C ILE A 317 -9.35 9.77 22.57
N HIS A 318 -9.32 10.38 23.76
CA HIS A 318 -8.64 11.65 23.99
C HIS A 318 -7.24 11.54 24.59
N ASN A 319 -6.72 10.31 24.76
CA ASN A 319 -5.42 10.02 25.37
C ASN A 319 -5.22 10.73 26.73
N ILE A 320 -6.23 10.65 27.60
CA ILE A 320 -6.21 11.23 28.95
C ILE A 320 -5.63 10.20 29.94
N SER A 321 -5.08 10.65 31.09
CA SER A 321 -4.65 9.72 32.15
C SER A 321 -5.80 8.85 32.66
N HIS A 322 -5.51 7.59 32.98
CA HIS A 322 -6.51 6.63 33.46
C HIS A 322 -7.11 7.03 34.83
N ASP A 323 -6.40 7.84 35.62
CA ASP A 323 -6.83 8.27 36.95
C ASP A 323 -8.11 9.11 36.92
N ILE A 324 -8.36 9.82 35.81
CA ILE A 324 -9.54 10.68 35.63
C ILE A 324 -10.81 9.86 35.33
N THR A 325 -10.66 8.57 35.00
CA THR A 325 -11.77 7.70 34.58
C THR A 325 -12.87 7.58 35.64
N LEU A 326 -12.49 7.43 36.92
CA LEU A 326 -13.46 7.26 38.01
C LEU A 326 -14.25 8.54 38.25
N LYS A 327 -13.57 9.69 38.36
CA LYS A 327 -14.20 11.00 38.51
C LYS A 327 -15.13 11.32 37.34
N LEU A 328 -14.74 10.95 36.11
CA LEU A 328 -15.57 11.13 34.94
C LEU A 328 -16.80 10.22 34.95
N ALA A 329 -16.67 8.97 35.42
CA ALA A 329 -17.80 8.06 35.57
C ALA A 329 -18.82 8.59 36.58
N GLU A 330 -18.35 9.10 37.73
CA GLU A 330 -19.20 9.74 38.75
C GLU A 330 -19.97 10.95 38.19
N MET A 331 -19.30 11.82 37.41
CA MET A 331 -19.95 12.95 36.75
C MET A 331 -21.04 12.51 35.75
N ILE A 332 -20.79 11.45 34.98
CA ILE A 332 -21.77 10.90 34.03
C ILE A 332 -22.97 10.32 34.80
N GLU A 333 -22.73 9.60 35.89
CA GLU A 333 -23.77 9.00 36.72
C GLU A 333 -24.67 10.06 37.39
N GLN A 334 -24.07 11.12 37.94
CA GLN A 334 -24.82 12.25 38.50
C GLN A 334 -25.74 12.90 37.46
N TYR A 335 -25.25 13.10 36.23
CA TYR A 335 -26.04 13.67 35.14
C TYR A 335 -27.20 12.77 34.73
N LEU A 336 -26.98 11.45 34.65
CA LEU A 336 -28.03 10.47 34.35
C LEU A 336 -29.12 10.46 35.44
N ASN A 337 -28.72 10.50 36.71
CA ASN A 337 -29.66 10.52 37.84
C ASN A 337 -30.50 11.79 37.87
N GLN A 338 -29.90 12.96 37.59
CA GLN A 338 -30.63 14.23 37.50
C GLN A 338 -31.67 14.21 36.37
N HIS A 339 -31.31 13.65 35.21
CA HIS A 339 -32.23 13.52 34.08
C HIS A 339 -33.39 12.55 34.40
N GLN A 340 -33.13 11.44 35.10
CA GLN A 340 -34.19 10.52 35.54
C GLN A 340 -35.17 11.18 36.51
N GLN A 341 -34.69 12.04 37.42
CA GLN A 341 -35.55 12.80 38.32
C GLN A 341 -36.43 13.80 37.56
N GLN A 342 -35.93 14.41 36.48
CA GLN A 342 -36.71 15.32 35.63
C GLN A 342 -37.79 14.61 34.81
N ILE A 343 -37.62 13.31 34.50
CA ILE A 343 -38.65 12.52 33.80
C ILE A 343 -39.78 12.11 34.76
N ASN A 344 -39.45 11.86 36.04
CA ASN A 344 -40.41 11.35 37.03
C ASN A 344 -41.26 12.44 37.70
N ASN A 345 -40.86 13.71 37.59
CA ASN A 345 -41.62 14.87 38.05
C ASN A 345 -42.39 15.49 36.89
#